data_AF-A0A4R6Q8M7-F1
#
_entry.id   AF-A0A4R6Q8M7-F1
#
_cell.length_a   1.000
_cell.length_b   1.000
_cell.length_c   1.000
_cell.angle_alpha   90.00
_cell.angle_beta   90.00
_cell.angle_gamma   90.00
#
_symmetry.space_group_name_H-M   'P 1'
#
loop_
_entity.id
_entity.type
_entity.pdbx_description
1 polymer ?
#
loop_
_entity_poly.entity_id
_entity_poly.type
_entity_poly.pdbx_seq_one_letter_code
_entity_poly.pdbx_strand_id
1 'polypeptide(L)'
;MTFIKKLEESLKLNQNYLFLLAIFNGTIVMNFHKLIYKNPLIMLGLLTFLIITIIDYKKWWSVIFNSFIAISSLVLVFPRIGNHSTFLLVISILLVSWIFLKWIKFKVKIEANFISYLFRIATFSIYFYSGFHKLNTDFFNPCVSCVNEINEYTISNILNSDFKISSSLSRTFQFIAIILEMIVPFGLLSVKTRKYTVLALLLFHGYLSLSVFADFSALALFLLIGCIHDFEGKEIPKQVINYLKFYLTFLILAVLCLGLLKYSAIIVYKHRFIQGVIFAIGYLTFGLIYLKNNKPKEFLFKKNYTIPLIITFLLLSFWTLKTYIGLGNAGNLTMFSNLVTEKELNNHYLIDTKKTKLFDFEEDYVYIISMNNPFVREKYDGYKIPVAEFRFLVNYWAKKFDKPIACKLIYKGKQYNFDDLRTSEFKNSKKYYKYLNFRKIQTKSPNECRW
;
A
#
# COMPACT_ATOMS: atom_id res chain seq x y z
N MET A 1 6.38 7.14 -34.54
CA MET A 1 7.15 8.26 -33.93
C MET A 1 6.46 9.62 -34.11
N THR A 2 5.81 9.89 -35.25
CA THR A 2 5.08 11.15 -35.55
C THR A 2 3.89 11.44 -34.63
N PHE A 3 3.13 10.43 -34.18
CA PHE A 3 2.00 10.63 -33.25
C PHE A 3 2.46 11.10 -31.85
N ILE A 4 3.48 10.44 -31.27
CA ILE A 4 4.01 10.78 -29.94
C ILE A 4 4.58 12.19 -29.93
N LYS A 5 5.30 12.59 -30.98
CA LYS A 5 5.87 13.94 -31.08
C LYS A 5 4.77 15.02 -31.13
N LYS A 6 3.73 14.82 -31.94
CA LYS A 6 2.55 15.72 -31.97
C LYS A 6 1.87 15.79 -30.60
N LEU A 7 1.78 14.67 -29.89
CA LEU A 7 1.19 14.61 -28.56
C LEU A 7 2.04 15.35 -27.52
N GLU A 8 3.37 15.16 -27.52
CA GLU A 8 4.33 15.89 -26.69
C GLU A 8 4.21 17.41 -26.91
N GLU A 9 4.16 17.86 -28.16
CA GLU A 9 4.01 19.28 -28.53
C GLU A 9 2.64 19.85 -28.09
N SER A 10 1.59 19.03 -28.09
CA SER A 10 0.23 19.46 -27.71
C SER A 10 0.03 19.59 -26.19
N LEU A 11 0.69 18.75 -25.38
CA LEU A 11 0.42 18.67 -23.94
C LEU A 11 1.23 19.67 -23.10
N LYS A 12 2.40 20.12 -23.59
CA LYS A 12 3.34 21.07 -22.95
C LYS A 12 3.34 20.97 -21.42
N LEU A 13 3.75 19.80 -20.92
CA LEU A 13 3.81 19.55 -19.48
C LEU A 13 4.96 20.32 -18.83
N ASN A 14 4.71 20.99 -17.71
CA ASN A 14 5.77 21.63 -16.91
C ASN A 14 6.74 20.55 -16.38
N GLN A 15 8.05 20.82 -16.44
CA GLN A 15 9.12 19.92 -16.02
C GLN A 15 8.97 19.41 -14.58
N ASN A 16 8.37 20.20 -13.70
CA ASN A 16 8.09 19.80 -12.32
C ASN A 16 7.08 18.65 -12.24
N TYR A 17 6.04 18.65 -13.08
CA TYR A 17 5.14 17.49 -13.17
C TYR A 17 5.85 16.27 -13.75
N LEU A 18 6.67 16.46 -14.79
CA LEU A 18 7.43 15.37 -15.42
C LEU A 18 8.37 14.68 -14.42
N PHE A 19 9.02 15.46 -13.56
CA PHE A 19 9.88 14.95 -12.50
C PHE A 19 9.12 14.10 -11.48
N LEU A 20 7.95 14.56 -11.03
CA LEU A 20 7.15 13.78 -10.09
C LEU A 20 6.59 12.51 -10.74
N LEU A 21 6.23 12.56 -12.03
CA LEU A 21 5.83 11.37 -12.81
C LEU A 21 6.96 10.35 -12.91
N ALA A 22 8.22 10.79 -13.02
CA ALA A 22 9.36 9.90 -13.05
C ALA A 22 9.53 9.13 -11.72
N ILE A 23 9.30 9.79 -10.57
CA ILE A 23 9.26 9.12 -9.26
C ILE A 23 8.12 8.11 -9.21
N PHE A 24 6.92 8.51 -9.67
CA PHE A 24 5.76 7.61 -9.73
C PHE A 24 6.01 6.38 -10.60
N ASN A 25 6.77 6.53 -11.69
CA ASN A 25 7.12 5.39 -12.54
C ASN A 25 7.95 4.35 -11.77
N GLY A 26 8.90 4.82 -10.96
CA GLY A 26 9.62 3.97 -10.02
C GLY A 26 8.67 3.26 -9.04
N THR A 27 7.69 3.98 -8.48
CA THR A 27 6.66 3.42 -7.61
C THR A 27 5.90 2.26 -8.28
N ILE A 28 5.48 2.43 -9.54
CA ILE A 28 4.80 1.37 -10.31
C ILE A 28 5.69 0.14 -10.38
N VAL A 29 6.92 0.27 -10.87
CA VAL A 29 7.82 -0.88 -11.06
C VAL A 29 8.08 -1.62 -9.75
N MET A 30 8.35 -0.91 -8.65
CA MET A 30 8.58 -1.54 -7.35
C MET A 30 7.34 -2.30 -6.85
N ASN A 31 6.12 -1.82 -7.12
CA ASN A 31 4.89 -2.52 -6.74
C ASN A 31 4.67 -3.85 -7.47
N PHE A 32 5.26 -4.00 -8.66
CA PHE A 32 5.14 -5.20 -9.48
C PHE A 32 6.35 -6.14 -9.38
N HIS A 33 7.22 -5.96 -8.39
CA HIS A 33 8.44 -6.79 -8.21
C HIS A 33 8.15 -8.30 -8.18
N LYS A 34 6.97 -8.74 -7.72
CA LYS A 34 6.57 -10.16 -7.70
C LYS A 34 6.25 -10.72 -9.10
N LEU A 35 5.98 -9.87 -10.08
CA LEU A 35 5.71 -10.29 -11.47
C LEU A 35 6.94 -10.79 -12.19
N ILE A 36 8.16 -10.47 -11.73
CA ILE A 36 9.40 -10.94 -12.37
C ILE A 36 9.43 -12.46 -12.62
N TYR A 37 8.71 -13.24 -11.80
CA TYR A 37 8.55 -14.68 -12.01
C TYR A 37 7.16 -15.14 -12.41
N LYS A 38 6.12 -14.34 -12.12
CA LYS A 38 4.74 -14.72 -12.45
C LYS A 38 4.40 -14.39 -13.90
N ASN A 39 4.95 -13.30 -14.41
CA ASN A 39 4.75 -12.80 -15.76
C ASN A 39 5.96 -11.95 -16.19
N PRO A 40 7.06 -12.59 -16.64
CA PRO A 40 8.32 -11.90 -16.95
C PRO A 40 8.18 -10.90 -18.11
N LEU A 41 7.24 -11.13 -19.05
CA LEU A 41 6.98 -10.21 -20.17
C LEU A 41 6.42 -8.86 -19.67
N ILE A 42 5.46 -8.89 -18.74
CA ILE A 42 4.95 -7.66 -18.12
C ILE A 42 6.08 -6.94 -17.38
N MET A 43 6.90 -7.68 -16.63
CA MET A 43 8.02 -7.10 -15.89
C MET A 43 9.06 -6.46 -16.82
N LEU A 44 9.39 -7.12 -17.95
CA LEU A 44 10.30 -6.59 -18.96
C LEU A 44 9.77 -5.26 -19.50
N GLY A 45 8.48 -5.20 -19.88
CA GLY A 45 7.84 -3.96 -20.32
C GLY A 45 7.95 -2.84 -19.28
N LEU A 46 7.62 -3.14 -18.02
CA LEU A 46 7.72 -2.19 -16.90
C LEU A 46 9.14 -1.63 -16.74
N LEU A 47 10.15 -2.50 -16.79
CA LEU A 47 11.57 -2.11 -16.70
C LEU A 47 12.02 -1.30 -17.91
N THR A 48 11.62 -1.67 -19.12
CA THR A 48 11.98 -0.93 -20.35
C THR A 48 11.47 0.51 -20.28
N PHE A 49 10.21 0.74 -19.92
CA PHE A 49 9.68 2.09 -19.79
C PHE A 49 10.29 2.87 -18.61
N LEU A 50 10.72 2.20 -17.55
CA LEU A 50 11.48 2.84 -16.48
C LEU A 50 12.89 3.25 -16.93
N ILE A 51 13.59 2.42 -17.70
CA ILE A 51 14.90 2.75 -18.28
C ILE A 51 14.78 3.98 -19.19
N ILE A 52 13.72 4.06 -19.99
CA ILE A 52 13.43 5.26 -20.81
C ILE A 52 13.29 6.50 -19.92
N THR A 53 12.61 6.40 -18.77
CA THR A 53 12.51 7.50 -17.79
C THR A 53 13.88 7.87 -17.18
N ILE A 54 14.77 6.90 -16.94
CA ILE A 54 16.13 7.16 -16.43
C ILE A 54 16.97 7.92 -17.46
N ILE A 55 16.88 7.53 -18.73
CA ILE A 55 17.58 8.21 -19.83
C ILE A 55 17.06 9.64 -19.95
N ASP A 56 15.74 9.80 -20.08
CA ASP A 56 15.08 11.10 -20.18
C ASP A 56 13.74 11.11 -19.41
N TYR A 57 13.75 11.72 -18.23
CA TYR A 57 12.57 11.84 -17.38
C TYR A 57 11.45 12.69 -18.01
N LYS A 58 11.76 13.46 -19.07
CA LYS A 58 10.78 14.26 -19.79
C LYS A 58 9.88 13.41 -20.68
N LYS A 59 10.23 12.15 -20.94
CA LYS A 59 9.45 11.17 -21.71
C LYS A 59 8.27 10.62 -20.91
N TRP A 60 7.31 11.50 -20.58
CA TRP A 60 6.14 11.21 -19.74
C TRP A 60 5.31 10.02 -20.23
N TRP A 61 5.28 9.76 -21.54
CA TRP A 61 4.52 8.66 -22.12
C TRP A 61 4.96 7.30 -21.55
N SER A 62 6.23 7.15 -21.15
CA SER A 62 6.73 5.93 -20.52
C SER A 62 6.00 5.62 -19.19
N VAL A 63 5.73 6.65 -18.39
CA VAL A 63 4.94 6.55 -17.15
C VAL A 63 3.50 6.15 -17.45
N ILE A 64 2.96 6.58 -18.58
CA ILE A 64 1.59 6.28 -18.99
C ILE A 64 1.43 4.84 -19.47
N PHE A 65 2.40 4.31 -20.22
CA PHE A 65 2.40 2.87 -20.53
C PHE A 65 2.46 2.02 -19.26
N ASN A 66 3.34 2.37 -18.32
CA ASN A 66 3.41 1.68 -17.04
C ASN A 66 2.12 1.85 -16.22
N SER A 67 1.46 3.00 -16.30
CA SER A 67 0.15 3.23 -15.68
C SER A 67 -0.95 2.36 -16.31
N PHE A 68 -0.96 2.17 -17.63
CA PHE A 68 -1.89 1.24 -18.29
C PHE A 68 -1.68 -0.21 -17.85
N ILE A 69 -0.43 -0.66 -17.76
CA ILE A 69 -0.08 -1.99 -17.24
C ILE A 69 -0.55 -2.14 -15.79
N ALA A 70 -0.37 -1.10 -14.97
CA ALA A 70 -0.81 -1.11 -13.60
C ALA A 70 -2.34 -1.22 -13.49
N ILE A 71 -3.07 -0.42 -14.28
CA ILE A 71 -4.54 -0.46 -14.33
C ILE A 71 -5.03 -1.83 -14.77
N SER A 72 -4.54 -2.35 -15.91
CA SER A 72 -4.98 -3.63 -16.46
C SER A 72 -4.74 -4.78 -15.49
N SER A 73 -3.66 -4.72 -14.71
CA SER A 73 -3.31 -5.76 -13.75
C SER A 73 -4.11 -5.65 -12.45
N LEU A 74 -4.29 -4.44 -11.92
CA LEU A 74 -4.89 -4.22 -10.60
C LEU A 74 -6.41 -4.13 -10.63
N VAL A 75 -7.02 -3.63 -11.71
CA VAL A 75 -8.48 -3.51 -11.81
C VAL A 75 -9.19 -4.88 -11.73
N LEU A 76 -8.53 -5.93 -12.22
CA LEU A 76 -9.07 -7.28 -12.21
C LEU A 76 -9.20 -7.85 -10.80
N VAL A 77 -8.30 -7.46 -9.89
CA VAL A 77 -8.24 -7.94 -8.50
C VAL A 77 -8.75 -6.93 -7.48
N PHE A 78 -8.96 -5.66 -7.86
CA PHE A 78 -9.60 -4.65 -7.01
C PHE A 78 -11.00 -5.10 -6.57
N PRO A 79 -11.41 -4.85 -5.30
CA PRO A 79 -10.71 -4.14 -4.22
C PRO A 79 -9.85 -5.03 -3.31
N ARG A 80 -9.55 -6.26 -3.71
CA ARG A 80 -8.80 -7.25 -2.91
C ARG A 80 -7.30 -7.16 -3.17
N ILE A 81 -6.76 -5.95 -2.99
CA ILE A 81 -5.34 -5.62 -3.16
C ILE A 81 -4.79 -4.91 -1.93
N GLY A 82 -3.46 -4.86 -1.80
CA GLY A 82 -2.81 -4.13 -0.71
C GLY A 82 -3.07 -2.63 -0.77
N ASN A 83 -2.95 -1.96 0.37
CA ASN A 83 -3.21 -0.51 0.50
C ASN A 83 -2.47 0.32 -0.56
N HIS A 84 -1.16 0.12 -0.68
CA HIS A 84 -0.30 0.81 -1.64
C HIS A 84 -0.72 0.54 -3.09
N SER A 85 -1.15 -0.68 -3.43
CA SER A 85 -1.66 -1.01 -4.76
C SER A 85 -2.99 -0.33 -5.06
N THR A 86 -3.87 -0.14 -4.07
CA THR A 86 -5.10 0.66 -4.22
C THR A 86 -4.78 2.09 -4.61
N PHE A 87 -3.87 2.74 -3.90
CA PHE A 87 -3.41 4.09 -4.25
C PHE A 87 -2.76 4.14 -5.63
N LEU A 88 -1.90 3.15 -5.94
CA LEU A 88 -1.27 3.05 -7.25
C LEU A 88 -2.30 2.98 -8.37
N LEU A 89 -3.34 2.15 -8.22
CA LEU A 89 -4.43 2.02 -9.18
C LEU A 89 -5.18 3.35 -9.34
N VAL A 90 -5.60 3.98 -8.23
CA VAL A 90 -6.35 5.25 -8.28
C VAL A 90 -5.52 6.34 -8.93
N ILE A 91 -4.26 6.51 -8.54
CA ILE A 91 -3.36 7.53 -9.13
C ILE A 91 -3.15 7.24 -10.63
N SER A 92 -2.94 5.98 -11.02
CA SER A 92 -2.78 5.59 -12.43
C SER A 92 -4.03 5.92 -13.25
N ILE A 93 -5.23 5.61 -12.73
CA ILE A 93 -6.51 5.97 -13.38
C ILE A 93 -6.63 7.49 -13.53
N LEU A 94 -6.34 8.25 -12.48
CA LEU A 94 -6.42 9.71 -12.51
C LEU A 94 -5.45 10.32 -13.53
N LEU A 95 -4.21 9.80 -13.59
CA LEU A 95 -3.19 10.25 -14.55
C LEU A 95 -3.60 9.97 -15.99
N VAL A 96 -4.01 8.74 -16.30
CA VAL A 96 -4.47 8.35 -17.64
C VAL A 96 -5.70 9.15 -18.04
N SER A 97 -6.67 9.30 -17.13
CA SER A 97 -7.89 10.08 -17.38
C SER A 97 -7.56 11.55 -17.63
N TRP A 98 -6.65 12.14 -16.87
CA TRP A 98 -6.25 13.54 -17.06
C TRP A 98 -5.59 13.77 -18.42
N ILE A 99 -4.72 12.87 -18.86
CA ILE A 99 -4.10 12.96 -20.18
C ILE A 99 -5.12 12.75 -21.29
N PHE A 100 -6.04 11.80 -21.12
CA PHE A 100 -7.13 11.59 -22.06
C PHE A 100 -8.01 12.84 -22.20
N LEU A 101 -8.39 13.48 -21.08
CA LEU A 101 -9.16 14.72 -21.07
C LEU A 101 -8.41 15.87 -21.77
N LYS A 102 -7.10 16.00 -21.53
CA LYS A 102 -6.28 16.98 -22.27
C LYS A 102 -6.17 16.65 -23.75
N TRP A 103 -6.06 15.38 -24.12
CA TRP A 103 -5.95 14.94 -25.51
C TRP A 103 -7.21 15.27 -26.30
N ILE A 104 -8.41 15.09 -25.72
CA ILE A 104 -9.68 15.52 -26.31
C ILE A 104 -9.93 17.04 -26.18
N LYS A 105 -8.90 17.82 -25.81
CA LYS A 105 -8.92 19.28 -25.64
C LYS A 105 -9.97 19.78 -24.63
N PHE A 106 -10.36 18.93 -23.67
CA PHE A 106 -11.25 19.36 -22.59
C PHE A 106 -10.48 20.35 -21.69
N LYS A 107 -11.06 21.53 -21.47
CA LYS A 107 -10.41 22.64 -20.73
C LYS A 107 -10.40 22.38 -19.23
N VAL A 108 -9.55 21.45 -18.77
CA VAL A 108 -9.28 21.24 -17.33
C VAL A 108 -8.01 21.99 -16.95
N LYS A 109 -8.16 23.07 -16.17
CA LYS A 109 -7.02 23.77 -15.56
C LYS A 109 -6.90 23.33 -14.10
N ILE A 110 -5.91 22.50 -13.81
CA ILE A 110 -5.55 22.14 -12.45
C ILE A 110 -4.42 23.05 -12.00
N GLU A 111 -4.65 23.83 -10.95
CA GLU A 111 -3.65 24.76 -10.43
C GLU A 111 -2.57 24.01 -9.63
N ALA A 112 -1.33 24.44 -9.75
CA ALA A 112 -0.17 23.87 -9.05
C ALA A 112 -0.37 23.84 -7.52
N ASN A 113 -0.90 24.93 -6.97
CA ASN A 113 -1.18 25.06 -5.53
C ASN A 113 -2.20 24.02 -5.07
N PHE A 114 -3.25 23.78 -5.87
CA PHE A 114 -4.25 22.77 -5.58
C PHE A 114 -3.63 21.37 -5.52
N ILE A 115 -2.76 21.02 -6.46
CA ILE A 115 -2.04 19.74 -6.48
C ILE A 115 -1.18 19.58 -5.22
N SER A 116 -0.45 20.63 -4.82
CA SER A 116 0.32 20.62 -3.56
C SER A 116 -0.57 20.39 -2.33
N TYR A 117 -1.74 21.01 -2.25
CA TYR A 117 -2.69 20.73 -1.16
C TYR A 117 -3.26 19.32 -1.22
N LEU A 118 -3.54 18.80 -2.43
CA LEU A 118 -4.06 17.45 -2.62
C LEU A 118 -3.08 16.39 -2.09
N PHE A 119 -1.78 16.51 -2.42
CA PHE A 119 -0.74 15.66 -1.86
C PHE A 119 -0.70 15.75 -0.33
N ARG A 120 -0.75 16.96 0.24
CA ARG A 120 -0.71 17.14 1.69
C ARG A 120 -1.90 16.48 2.39
N ILE A 121 -3.13 16.72 1.93
CA ILE A 121 -4.33 16.14 2.53
C ILE A 121 -4.37 14.63 2.34
N ALA A 122 -4.05 14.12 1.15
CA ALA A 122 -4.03 12.68 0.92
C ALA A 122 -2.99 11.98 1.80
N THR A 123 -1.74 12.45 1.80
CA THR A 123 -0.66 11.86 2.60
C THR A 123 -0.95 11.95 4.10
N PHE A 124 -1.39 13.12 4.58
CA PHE A 124 -1.82 13.30 5.97
C PHE A 124 -2.88 12.26 6.36
N SER A 125 -3.94 12.12 5.55
CA SER A 125 -5.05 11.21 5.85
C SER A 125 -4.58 9.75 5.91
N ILE A 126 -3.70 9.35 4.98
CA ILE A 126 -3.16 7.98 4.92
C ILE A 126 -2.42 7.63 6.20
N TYR A 127 -1.49 8.50 6.63
CA TYR A 127 -0.75 8.24 7.86
C TYR A 127 -1.66 8.30 9.07
N PHE A 128 -2.45 9.37 9.20
CA PHE A 128 -3.34 9.58 10.35
C PHE A 128 -4.21 8.35 10.59
N TYR A 129 -4.82 7.80 9.55
CA TYR A 129 -5.65 6.61 9.67
C TYR A 129 -4.86 5.32 9.93
N SER A 130 -3.65 5.19 9.38
CA SER A 130 -2.76 4.06 9.69
C SER A 130 -2.39 4.01 11.18
N GLY A 131 -2.18 5.19 11.79
CA GLY A 131 -1.96 5.35 13.23
C GLY A 131 -3.25 5.22 14.05
N PHE A 132 -4.37 5.79 13.57
CA PHE A 132 -5.68 5.70 14.24
C PHE A 132 -6.08 4.25 14.50
N HIS A 133 -5.93 3.37 13.50
CA HIS A 133 -6.23 1.95 13.66
C HIS A 133 -5.39 1.24 14.72
N LYS A 134 -4.21 1.77 15.06
CA LYS A 134 -3.31 1.23 16.09
C LYS A 134 -3.70 1.68 17.50
N LEU A 135 -4.72 2.55 17.65
CA LEU A 135 -5.27 2.93 18.96
C LEU A 135 -6.19 1.83 19.51
N ASN A 136 -5.61 0.67 19.81
CA ASN A 136 -6.33 -0.48 20.36
C ASN A 136 -5.47 -1.27 21.37
N THR A 137 -6.11 -2.05 22.24
CA THR A 137 -5.44 -2.73 23.36
C THR A 137 -4.36 -3.72 22.92
N ASP A 138 -4.54 -4.41 21.79
CA ASP A 138 -3.61 -5.46 21.36
C ASP A 138 -2.37 -4.88 20.66
N PHE A 139 -2.48 -3.73 20.00
CA PHE A 139 -1.33 -3.01 19.48
C PHE A 139 -0.38 -2.58 20.60
N PHE A 140 -0.93 -2.14 21.75
CA PHE A 140 -0.16 -1.77 22.93
C PHE A 140 0.18 -2.95 23.85
N ASN A 141 -0.14 -4.19 23.45
CA ASN A 141 0.24 -5.39 24.17
C ASN A 141 1.64 -5.87 23.71
N PRO A 142 2.68 -5.78 24.55
CA PRO A 142 4.04 -6.17 24.17
C PRO A 142 4.21 -7.65 23.82
N CYS A 143 3.23 -8.51 24.10
CA CYS A 143 3.31 -9.93 23.77
C CYS A 143 2.87 -10.24 22.33
N VAL A 144 2.05 -9.39 21.70
CA VAL A 144 1.45 -9.67 20.37
C VAL A 144 1.51 -8.52 19.37
N SER A 145 2.01 -7.36 19.78
CA SER A 145 2.08 -6.18 18.91
C SER A 145 2.82 -6.46 17.62
N CYS A 146 2.23 -6.07 16.48
CA CYS A 146 2.87 -6.17 15.17
C CYS A 146 4.21 -5.43 15.06
N VAL A 147 4.46 -4.48 15.94
CA VAL A 147 5.74 -3.77 16.01
C VAL A 147 6.87 -4.74 16.34
N ASN A 148 6.62 -5.78 17.14
CA ASN A 148 7.64 -6.76 17.50
C ASN A 148 8.11 -7.52 16.28
N GLU A 149 7.19 -8.14 15.53
CA GLU A 149 7.54 -8.95 14.35
C GLU A 149 8.36 -8.17 13.33
N ILE A 150 8.00 -6.92 13.05
CA ILE A 150 8.73 -6.06 12.11
C ILE A 150 10.15 -5.78 12.62
N ASN A 151 10.29 -5.38 13.88
CA ASN A 151 11.58 -4.98 14.43
C ASN A 151 12.48 -6.20 14.69
N GLU A 152 11.95 -7.31 15.22
CA GLU A 152 12.67 -8.57 15.39
C GLU A 152 13.17 -9.09 14.05
N TYR A 153 12.31 -9.16 13.02
CA TYR A 153 12.75 -9.55 11.67
C TYR A 153 13.88 -8.65 11.16
N THR A 154 13.74 -7.33 11.30
CA THR A 154 14.71 -6.38 10.75
C THR A 154 16.05 -6.46 11.49
N ILE A 155 16.02 -6.46 12.82
CA ILE A 155 17.22 -6.49 13.66
C ILE A 155 17.90 -7.86 13.53
N SER A 156 17.15 -8.95 13.51
CA SER A 156 17.73 -10.29 13.33
C SER A 156 18.48 -10.44 12.02
N ASN A 157 17.95 -9.88 10.94
CA ASN A 157 18.64 -9.92 9.65
C ASN A 157 19.88 -9.02 9.61
N ILE A 158 19.86 -7.87 10.30
CA ILE A 158 21.04 -6.98 10.39
C ILE A 158 22.15 -7.62 11.23
N LEU A 159 21.81 -8.23 12.38
CA LEU A 159 22.76 -8.85 13.29
C LEU A 159 23.14 -10.28 12.88
N ASN A 160 22.43 -10.87 11.92
CA ASN A 160 22.52 -12.28 11.56
C ASN A 160 22.37 -13.21 12.80
N SER A 161 21.47 -12.86 13.71
CA SER A 161 21.20 -13.59 14.94
C SER A 161 19.74 -13.43 15.38
N ASP A 162 19.19 -14.44 16.06
CA ASP A 162 17.83 -14.34 16.59
C ASP A 162 17.77 -13.24 17.66
N PHE A 163 16.90 -12.26 17.45
CA PHE A 163 16.72 -11.10 18.32
C PHE A 163 15.28 -11.06 18.78
N LYS A 164 15.09 -11.08 20.09
CA LYS A 164 13.77 -10.98 20.71
C LYS A 164 13.65 -9.66 21.43
N ILE A 165 12.59 -8.92 21.15
CA ILE A 165 12.35 -7.62 21.74
C ILE A 165 11.88 -7.77 23.18
N SER A 166 12.50 -7.01 24.08
CA SER A 166 12.03 -6.91 25.46
C SER A 166 10.74 -6.10 25.54
N SER A 167 9.89 -6.38 26.54
CA SER A 167 8.62 -5.68 26.71
C SER A 167 8.75 -4.16 26.82
N SER A 168 9.86 -3.66 27.40
CA SER A 168 10.14 -2.22 27.49
C SER A 168 10.42 -1.62 26.11
N LEU A 169 11.29 -2.25 25.32
CA LEU A 169 11.63 -1.80 23.98
C LEU A 169 10.42 -1.89 23.03
N SER A 170 9.60 -2.93 23.17
CA SER A 170 8.32 -3.07 22.44
C SER A 170 7.41 -1.86 22.66
N ARG A 171 7.18 -1.45 23.92
CA ARG A 171 6.37 -0.27 24.25
C ARG A 171 6.93 1.00 23.63
N THR A 172 8.25 1.19 23.68
CA THR A 172 8.92 2.33 23.05
C THR A 172 8.62 2.39 21.55
N PHE A 173 8.76 1.26 20.84
CA PHE A 173 8.46 1.22 19.40
C PHE A 173 6.96 1.39 19.10
N GLN A 174 6.06 0.91 19.95
CA GLN A 174 4.61 1.16 19.81
C GLN A 174 4.30 2.66 19.87
N PHE A 175 4.84 3.38 20.87
CA PHE A 175 4.67 4.83 20.97
C PHE A 175 5.30 5.58 19.79
N ILE A 176 6.50 5.19 19.36
CA ILE A 176 7.16 5.78 18.19
C ILE A 176 6.29 5.61 16.94
N ALA A 177 5.72 4.42 16.71
CA ALA A 177 4.85 4.17 15.57
C ALA A 177 3.60 5.08 15.59
N ILE A 178 2.95 5.24 16.74
CA ILE A 178 1.80 6.14 16.90
C ILE A 178 2.19 7.59 16.65
N ILE A 179 3.32 8.05 17.20
CA ILE A 179 3.79 9.42 16.98
C ILE A 179 4.06 9.66 15.50
N LEU A 180 4.79 8.75 14.83
CA LEU A 180 5.17 8.88 13.43
C LEU A 180 3.97 8.81 12.47
N GLU A 181 2.99 7.96 12.75
CA GLU A 181 1.85 7.78 11.85
C GLU A 181 0.66 8.69 12.18
N MET A 182 0.45 9.09 13.44
CA MET A 182 -0.72 9.87 13.81
C MET A 182 -0.41 11.35 14.06
N ILE A 183 0.73 11.67 14.67
CA ILE A 183 1.05 13.04 15.13
C ILE A 183 1.94 13.78 14.13
N VAL A 184 3.07 13.20 13.77
CA VAL A 184 4.06 13.78 12.85
C VAL A 184 3.47 14.25 11.51
N PRO A 185 2.50 13.56 10.87
CA PRO A 185 1.91 13.98 9.60
C PRO A 185 1.16 15.30 9.65
N PHE A 186 0.69 15.76 10.81
CA PHE A 186 0.10 17.11 10.95
C PHE A 186 1.10 18.20 10.55
N GLY A 187 2.41 17.94 10.74
CA GLY A 187 3.45 18.86 10.29
C GLY A 187 3.55 19.01 8.76
N LEU A 188 2.92 18.13 7.96
CA LEU A 188 2.82 18.33 6.51
C LEU A 188 1.98 19.57 6.14
N LEU A 189 1.04 19.95 7.02
CA LEU A 189 0.09 21.04 6.79
C LEU A 189 0.74 22.42 7.04
N SER A 190 1.76 22.49 7.90
CA SER A 190 2.49 23.74 8.20
C SER A 190 3.78 23.83 7.40
N VAL A 191 4.04 24.99 6.78
CA VAL A 191 5.27 25.22 6.00
C VAL A 191 6.55 25.10 6.86
N LYS A 192 6.48 25.50 8.14
CA LYS A 192 7.63 25.52 9.07
C LYS A 192 8.11 24.12 9.44
N THR A 193 7.18 23.19 9.62
CA THR A 193 7.49 21.82 10.08
C THR A 193 7.54 20.81 8.93
N ARG A 194 7.00 21.15 7.74
CA ARG A 194 6.88 20.24 6.58
C ARG A 194 8.16 19.50 6.23
N LYS A 195 9.30 20.20 6.14
CA LYS A 195 10.58 19.57 5.77
C LYS A 195 11.02 18.53 6.80
N TYR A 196 10.86 18.83 8.08
CA TYR A 196 11.22 17.92 9.17
C TYR A 196 10.27 16.73 9.25
N THR A 197 8.96 16.95 9.04
CA THR A 197 7.98 15.88 8.92
C THR A 197 8.31 14.95 7.76
N VAL A 198 8.61 15.50 6.57
CA VAL A 198 9.02 14.67 5.42
C VAL A 198 10.29 13.90 5.72
N LEU A 199 11.28 14.50 6.39
CA LEU A 199 12.50 13.81 6.80
C LEU A 199 12.20 12.64 7.76
N ALA A 200 11.40 12.86 8.80
CA ALA A 200 11.04 11.83 9.76
C ALA A 200 10.31 10.65 9.10
N LEU A 201 9.34 10.94 8.23
CA LEU A 201 8.59 9.92 7.48
C LEU A 201 9.46 9.22 6.43
N LEU A 202 10.42 9.95 5.82
CA LEU A 202 11.39 9.37 4.90
C LEU A 202 12.26 8.33 5.63
N LEU A 203 12.81 8.68 6.80
CA LEU A 203 13.62 7.78 7.62
C LEU A 203 12.82 6.56 8.10
N PHE A 204 11.58 6.78 8.54
CA PHE A 204 10.66 5.70 8.91
C PHE A 204 10.46 4.69 7.77
N HIS A 205 10.21 5.16 6.55
CA HIS A 205 10.06 4.29 5.38
C HIS A 205 11.37 3.70 4.86
N GLY A 206 12.49 4.38 5.09
CA GLY A 206 13.82 3.81 4.89
C GLY A 206 14.03 2.59 5.79
N TYR A 207 13.69 2.71 7.08
CA TYR A 207 13.72 1.61 8.03
C TYR A 207 12.78 0.46 7.62
N LEU A 208 11.51 0.74 7.34
CA LEU A 208 10.54 -0.30 6.94
C LEU A 208 10.93 -1.02 5.63
N SER A 209 11.68 -0.36 4.75
CA SER A 209 12.16 -1.00 3.53
C SER A 209 13.17 -2.11 3.81
N LEU A 210 13.91 -2.05 4.92
CA LEU A 210 14.83 -3.09 5.36
C LEU A 210 14.13 -4.37 5.78
N SER A 211 12.86 -4.30 6.19
CA SER A 211 12.05 -5.48 6.46
C SER A 211 11.60 -6.09 5.13
N VAL A 212 10.45 -5.67 4.61
CA VAL A 212 9.85 -6.22 3.39
C VAL A 212 9.00 -5.20 2.61
N PHE A 213 9.03 -3.92 3.00
CA PHE A 213 8.05 -2.89 2.59
C PHE A 213 8.59 -1.86 1.59
N ALA A 214 9.57 -2.25 0.76
CA ALA A 214 10.12 -1.36 -0.28
C ALA A 214 9.07 -0.87 -1.29
N ASP A 215 8.03 -1.67 -1.57
CA ASP A 215 6.88 -1.32 -2.41
C ASP A 215 6.03 -0.19 -1.82
N PHE A 216 5.72 -0.27 -0.53
CA PHE A 216 5.03 0.81 0.19
C PHE A 216 5.93 2.04 0.29
N SER A 217 7.22 1.88 0.62
CA SER A 217 8.16 2.99 0.73
C SER A 217 8.35 3.74 -0.59
N ALA A 218 8.32 3.06 -1.75
CA ALA A 218 8.36 3.73 -3.05
C ALA A 218 7.13 4.61 -3.31
N LEU A 219 5.95 4.21 -2.83
CA LEU A 219 4.75 5.05 -2.89
C LEU A 219 4.84 6.21 -1.90
N ALA A 220 5.34 5.95 -0.69
CA ALA A 220 5.57 6.98 0.32
C ALA A 220 6.52 8.07 -0.21
N LEU A 221 7.61 7.72 -0.91
CA LEU A 221 8.50 8.71 -1.53
C LEU A 221 7.74 9.64 -2.47
N PHE A 222 6.96 9.09 -3.40
CA PHE A 222 6.17 9.87 -4.34
C PHE A 222 5.24 10.86 -3.63
N LEU A 223 4.51 10.38 -2.63
CA LEU A 223 3.58 11.18 -1.84
C LEU A 223 4.29 12.28 -1.03
N LEU A 224 5.38 11.93 -0.33
CA LEU A 224 6.15 12.83 0.52
C LEU A 224 6.86 13.92 -0.29
N ILE A 225 7.49 13.56 -1.42
CA ILE A 225 8.09 14.53 -2.33
C ILE A 225 7.00 15.45 -2.91
N GLY A 226 5.84 14.91 -3.29
CA GLY A 226 4.69 15.70 -3.75
C GLY A 226 4.21 16.74 -2.73
N CYS A 227 4.34 16.48 -1.42
CA CYS A 227 3.97 17.44 -0.38
C CYS A 227 4.90 18.68 -0.33
N ILE A 228 6.17 18.54 -0.70
CA ILE A 228 7.17 19.62 -0.65
C ILE A 228 7.51 20.21 -2.02
N HIS A 229 7.17 19.50 -3.11
CA HIS A 229 7.54 19.87 -4.47
C HIS A 229 6.91 21.18 -4.94
N ASP A 230 7.72 21.95 -5.68
CA ASP A 230 7.33 23.22 -6.27
C ASP A 230 6.82 23.03 -7.71
N PHE A 231 5.50 22.86 -7.83
CA PHE A 231 4.86 22.65 -9.12
C PHE A 231 4.84 23.89 -10.04
N GLU A 232 5.12 25.09 -9.49
CA GLU A 232 5.22 26.34 -10.27
C GLU A 232 6.65 26.66 -10.70
N GLY A 233 7.63 25.91 -10.21
CA GLY A 233 9.03 26.10 -10.56
C GLY A 233 9.26 26.05 -12.08
N LYS A 234 10.32 26.72 -12.54
CA LYS A 234 10.73 26.69 -13.94
C LYS A 234 11.70 25.54 -14.22
N GLU A 235 12.61 25.28 -13.28
CA GLU A 235 13.69 24.31 -13.45
C GLU A 235 13.92 23.49 -12.19
N ILE A 236 14.45 22.29 -12.39
CA ILE A 236 14.86 21.39 -11.32
C ILE A 236 16.39 21.35 -11.32
N PRO A 237 17.05 21.53 -10.16
CA PRO A 237 18.51 21.49 -10.09
C PRO A 237 19.07 20.20 -10.72
N LYS A 238 20.10 20.32 -11.57
CA LYS A 238 20.74 19.19 -12.25
C LYS A 238 21.19 18.09 -11.27
N GLN A 239 21.68 18.50 -10.09
CA GLN A 239 22.04 17.57 -9.03
C GLN A 239 20.84 16.69 -8.61
N VAL A 240 19.66 17.29 -8.38
CA VAL A 240 18.45 16.55 -7.98
C VAL A 240 18.02 15.56 -9.08
N ILE A 241 18.15 15.94 -10.35
CA ILE A 241 17.86 15.04 -11.49
C ILE A 241 18.84 13.85 -11.51
N ASN A 242 20.14 14.08 -11.28
CA ASN A 242 21.12 13.00 -11.23
C ASN A 242 20.82 12.00 -10.09
N TYR A 243 20.43 12.50 -8.92
CA TYR A 243 20.05 11.63 -7.81
C TYR A 243 18.69 10.95 -7.99
N LEU A 244 17.77 11.55 -8.76
CA LEU A 244 16.57 10.84 -9.21
C LEU A 244 16.96 9.62 -10.07
N LYS A 245 17.86 9.81 -11.05
CA LYS A 245 18.36 8.69 -11.87
C LYS A 245 19.04 7.62 -11.01
N PHE A 246 19.86 8.04 -10.04
CA PHE A 246 20.48 7.14 -9.07
C PHE A 246 19.44 6.32 -8.29
N TYR A 247 18.40 6.96 -7.75
CA TYR A 247 17.30 6.28 -7.08
C TYR A 247 16.61 5.25 -7.99
N LEU A 248 16.25 5.63 -9.22
CA LEU A 248 15.57 4.75 -10.15
C LEU A 248 16.45 3.56 -10.57
N THR A 249 17.77 3.75 -10.70
CA THR A 249 18.73 2.66 -10.94
C THR A 249 18.77 1.70 -9.75
N PHE A 250 18.90 2.19 -8.52
CA PHE A 250 18.89 1.34 -7.33
C PHE A 250 17.55 0.63 -7.12
N LEU A 251 16.44 1.25 -7.56
CA LEU A 251 15.13 0.61 -7.60
C LEU A 251 15.12 -0.59 -8.56
N ILE A 252 15.66 -0.44 -9.78
CA ILE A 252 15.82 -1.57 -10.72
C ILE A 252 16.69 -2.66 -10.10
N LEU A 253 17.83 -2.31 -9.52
CA LEU A 253 18.72 -3.26 -8.85
C LEU A 253 18.01 -4.01 -7.73
N ALA A 254 17.20 -3.34 -6.91
CA ALA A 254 16.43 -3.98 -5.86
C ALA A 254 15.39 -4.97 -6.42
N VAL A 255 14.69 -4.62 -7.51
CA VAL A 255 13.72 -5.52 -8.16
C VAL A 255 14.41 -6.73 -8.77
N LEU A 256 15.54 -6.54 -9.45
CA LEU A 256 16.34 -7.62 -10.04
C LEU A 256 17.00 -8.49 -8.96
N CYS A 257 17.42 -7.91 -7.84
CA CYS A 257 17.99 -8.64 -6.70
C CYS A 257 17.00 -9.67 -6.17
N LEU A 258 15.73 -9.28 -6.01
CA LEU A 258 14.70 -10.24 -5.64
C LEU A 258 14.66 -11.38 -6.67
N GLY A 259 14.62 -10.99 -7.97
CA GLY A 259 14.83 -11.80 -9.19
C GLY A 259 15.87 -12.91 -9.03
N LEU A 260 17.07 -12.53 -8.62
CA LEU A 260 18.20 -13.41 -8.45
C LEU A 260 18.07 -14.30 -7.21
N LEU A 261 17.63 -13.76 -6.07
CA LEU A 261 17.51 -14.50 -4.80
C LEU A 261 16.59 -15.73 -4.90
N LYS A 262 15.51 -15.64 -5.67
CA LYS A 262 14.62 -16.80 -5.87
C LYS A 262 15.22 -17.83 -6.82
N TYR A 263 15.97 -17.40 -7.83
CA TYR A 263 16.59 -18.31 -8.81
C TYR A 263 17.72 -19.10 -8.18
N SER A 264 18.47 -18.51 -7.24
CA SER A 264 19.54 -19.17 -6.51
C SER A 264 19.08 -20.16 -5.43
N ALA A 265 17.77 -20.48 -5.36
CA ALA A 265 17.17 -21.35 -4.34
C ALA A 265 17.44 -20.92 -2.88
N ILE A 266 17.92 -19.69 -2.68
CA ILE A 266 18.12 -19.09 -1.37
C ILE A 266 16.75 -18.88 -0.73
N ILE A 267 16.65 -19.05 0.59
CA ILE A 267 15.41 -18.82 1.35
C ILE A 267 15.06 -17.33 1.25
N VAL A 268 14.28 -16.96 0.23
CA VAL A 268 13.96 -15.58 -0.13
C VAL A 268 13.44 -14.77 1.06
N TYR A 269 12.71 -15.42 1.98
CA TYR A 269 12.21 -14.78 3.20
C TYR A 269 13.32 -14.27 4.12
N LYS A 270 14.42 -15.02 4.29
CA LYS A 270 15.56 -14.61 5.14
C LYS A 270 16.42 -13.52 4.51
N HIS A 271 16.44 -13.43 3.17
CA HIS A 271 17.34 -12.52 2.46
C HIS A 271 16.63 -11.33 1.82
N ARG A 272 15.33 -11.15 2.09
CA ARG A 272 14.57 -10.02 1.53
C ARG A 272 15.06 -8.66 2.05
N PHE A 273 15.75 -8.62 3.19
CA PHE A 273 16.41 -7.41 3.67
C PHE A 273 17.46 -6.87 2.69
N ILE A 274 18.12 -7.73 1.87
CA ILE A 274 19.12 -7.30 0.88
C ILE A 274 18.47 -6.41 -0.18
N GLN A 275 17.30 -6.81 -0.69
CA GLN A 275 16.47 -5.96 -1.56
C GLN A 275 16.18 -4.63 -0.87
N GLY A 276 15.82 -4.68 0.42
CA GLY A 276 15.56 -3.52 1.25
C GLY A 276 16.74 -2.56 1.34
N VAL A 277 17.94 -3.07 1.63
CA VAL A 277 19.18 -2.28 1.72
C VAL A 277 19.50 -1.60 0.40
N ILE A 278 19.49 -2.35 -0.72
CA ILE A 278 19.74 -1.79 -2.05
C ILE A 278 18.74 -0.66 -2.32
N PHE A 279 17.45 -0.90 -2.10
CA PHE A 279 16.42 0.12 -2.28
C PHE A 279 16.67 1.35 -1.38
N ALA A 280 16.96 1.12 -0.09
CA ALA A 280 17.16 2.17 0.91
C ALA A 280 18.31 3.11 0.57
N ILE A 281 19.41 2.61 -0.02
CA ILE A 281 20.55 3.43 -0.47
C ILE A 281 20.08 4.46 -1.50
N GLY A 282 19.39 4.02 -2.55
CA GLY A 282 18.84 4.92 -3.57
C GLY A 282 17.80 5.88 -3.01
N TYR A 283 16.86 5.35 -2.23
CA TYR A 283 15.72 6.05 -1.65
C TYR A 283 16.15 7.16 -0.67
N LEU A 284 17.01 6.85 0.31
CA LEU A 284 17.46 7.82 1.31
C LEU A 284 18.38 8.86 0.70
N THR A 285 19.33 8.43 -0.13
CA THR A 285 20.27 9.37 -0.78
C THR A 285 19.51 10.40 -1.62
N PHE A 286 18.56 9.95 -2.46
CA PHE A 286 17.74 10.86 -3.24
C PHE A 286 16.88 11.77 -2.36
N GLY A 287 16.16 11.21 -1.37
CA GLY A 287 15.29 11.98 -0.51
C GLY A 287 16.04 13.07 0.28
N LEU A 288 17.22 12.75 0.83
CA LEU A 288 18.05 13.70 1.57
C LEU A 288 18.60 14.82 0.66
N ILE A 289 19.10 14.47 -0.54
CA ILE A 289 19.57 15.47 -1.51
C ILE A 289 18.43 16.34 -1.99
N TYR A 290 17.24 15.78 -2.21
CA TYR A 290 16.06 16.53 -2.57
C TYR A 290 15.70 17.54 -1.48
N LEU A 291 15.62 17.12 -0.22
CA LEU A 291 15.31 18.00 0.92
C LEU A 291 16.39 19.05 1.17
N LYS A 292 17.66 18.76 0.87
CA LYS A 292 18.76 19.73 0.96
C LYS A 292 18.58 20.87 -0.05
N ASN A 293 18.19 20.54 -1.28
CA ASN A 293 18.11 21.48 -2.40
C ASN A 293 16.74 22.15 -2.57
N ASN A 294 15.68 21.62 -1.95
CA ASN A 294 14.32 22.15 -2.07
C ASN A 294 13.80 22.58 -0.71
N LYS A 295 13.29 23.81 -0.63
CA LYS A 295 12.59 24.33 0.55
C LYS A 295 11.09 24.22 0.35
N PRO A 296 10.31 23.92 1.40
CA PRO A 296 8.85 24.01 1.32
C PRO A 296 8.42 25.40 0.90
N LYS A 297 7.59 25.49 -0.14
CA LYS A 297 6.92 26.74 -0.48
C LYS A 297 5.61 26.89 0.27
N GLU A 298 5.30 28.14 0.58
CA GLU A 298 3.98 28.56 0.99
C GLU A 298 3.18 28.88 -0.27
N PHE A 299 1.96 28.33 -0.33
CA PHE A 299 1.03 28.57 -1.42
C PHE A 299 -0.19 29.24 -0.83
N LEU A 300 -0.73 30.25 -1.53
CA LEU A 300 -1.98 30.88 -1.12
C LEU A 300 -3.13 29.87 -1.27
N PHE A 301 -3.85 29.66 -0.16
CA PHE A 301 -5.06 28.86 -0.17
C PHE A 301 -6.18 29.65 -0.86
N LYS A 302 -6.83 29.04 -1.85
CA LYS A 302 -8.00 29.61 -2.51
C LYS A 302 -9.26 28.91 -2.01
N LYS A 303 -10.34 29.67 -1.80
CA LYS A 303 -11.64 29.15 -1.31
C LYS A 303 -12.22 28.03 -2.18
N ASN A 304 -11.97 28.04 -3.49
CA ASN A 304 -12.41 27.00 -4.41
C ASN A 304 -11.69 25.65 -4.21
N TYR A 305 -10.60 25.60 -3.44
CA TYR A 305 -9.93 24.35 -3.09
C TYR A 305 -10.63 23.60 -1.96
N THR A 306 -11.42 24.28 -1.13
CA THR A 306 -12.03 23.71 0.09
C THR A 306 -12.85 22.47 -0.20
N ILE A 307 -13.82 22.56 -1.12
CA ILE A 307 -14.74 21.44 -1.40
C ILE A 307 -13.98 20.21 -1.94
N PRO A 308 -13.13 20.31 -2.99
CA PRO A 308 -12.41 19.12 -3.48
C PRO A 308 -11.46 18.50 -2.45
N LEU A 309 -10.81 19.30 -1.59
CA LEU A 309 -9.93 18.78 -0.54
C LEU A 309 -10.73 18.07 0.56
N ILE A 310 -11.88 18.61 0.96
CA ILE A 310 -12.80 17.95 1.89
C ILE A 310 -13.30 16.64 1.29
N ILE A 311 -13.72 16.64 0.03
CA ILE A 311 -14.15 15.41 -0.65
C ILE A 311 -13.03 14.37 -0.66
N THR A 312 -11.79 14.78 -0.95
CA THR A 312 -10.63 13.87 -0.91
C THR A 312 -10.45 13.26 0.48
N PHE A 313 -10.47 14.09 1.52
CA PHE A 313 -10.39 13.64 2.90
C PHE A 313 -11.53 12.67 3.25
N LEU A 314 -12.78 13.01 2.91
CA LEU A 314 -13.95 12.19 3.20
C LEU A 314 -13.94 10.86 2.45
N LEU A 315 -13.50 10.81 1.20
CA LEU A 315 -13.38 9.57 0.43
C LEU A 315 -12.34 8.62 1.05
N LEU A 316 -11.18 9.15 1.47
CA LEU A 316 -10.17 8.37 2.17
C LEU A 316 -10.65 7.91 3.55
N SER A 317 -11.36 8.79 4.26
CA SER A 317 -11.98 8.49 5.55
C SER A 317 -13.00 7.37 5.41
N PHE A 318 -13.90 7.45 4.44
CA PHE A 318 -14.91 6.43 4.19
C PHE A 318 -14.28 5.09 3.82
N TRP A 319 -13.32 5.07 2.88
CA TRP A 319 -12.63 3.85 2.46
C TRP A 319 -11.93 3.15 3.64
N THR A 320 -11.34 3.93 4.54
CA THR A 320 -10.64 3.47 5.73
C THR A 320 -11.62 2.98 6.80
N LEU A 321 -12.54 3.85 7.21
CA LEU A 321 -13.48 3.63 8.32
C LEU A 321 -14.54 2.58 8.01
N LYS A 322 -14.65 2.13 6.74
CA LYS A 322 -15.54 1.03 6.35
C LYS A 322 -15.39 -0.23 7.23
N THR A 323 -14.22 -0.42 7.86
CA THR A 323 -13.95 -1.53 8.79
C THR A 323 -14.86 -1.49 10.02
N TYR A 324 -15.21 -0.30 10.52
CA TYR A 324 -15.99 -0.14 11.73
C TYR A 324 -17.49 -0.23 11.48
N ILE A 325 -17.93 -0.08 10.22
CA ILE A 325 -19.34 -0.22 9.82
C ILE A 325 -19.68 -1.61 9.27
N GLY A 326 -18.71 -2.52 9.17
CA GLY A 326 -18.92 -3.92 8.74
C GLY A 326 -18.83 -4.17 7.23
N LEU A 327 -18.13 -3.33 6.46
CA LEU A 327 -17.98 -3.48 4.99
C LEU A 327 -16.64 -4.09 4.54
N GLY A 328 -15.77 -4.47 5.47
CA GLY A 328 -14.48 -5.10 5.20
C GLY A 328 -13.34 -4.55 6.05
N ASN A 329 -12.43 -5.42 6.48
CA ASN A 329 -11.32 -5.10 7.39
C ASN A 329 -9.93 -5.34 6.77
N ALA A 330 -9.87 -5.63 5.46
CA ALA A 330 -8.65 -5.83 4.70
C ALA A 330 -8.49 -4.80 3.56
N GLY A 331 -7.25 -4.35 3.35
CA GLY A 331 -6.91 -3.42 2.27
C GLY A 331 -7.49 -2.02 2.49
N ASN A 332 -7.49 -1.52 3.73
CA ASN A 332 -8.02 -0.21 4.13
C ASN A 332 -7.23 0.42 5.29
N LEU A 333 -5.90 0.42 5.20
CA LEU A 333 -4.97 1.04 6.17
C LEU A 333 -4.95 0.45 7.59
N THR A 334 -5.74 -0.58 7.85
CA THR A 334 -5.75 -1.38 9.08
C THR A 334 -4.52 -2.29 9.24
N MET A 335 -3.42 -2.02 8.52
CA MET A 335 -2.23 -2.87 8.53
C MET A 335 -1.40 -2.69 9.81
N PHE A 336 -0.82 -3.79 10.30
CA PHE A 336 0.02 -3.81 11.52
C PHE A 336 -0.66 -3.24 12.77
N SER A 337 -1.98 -3.37 12.85
CA SER A 337 -2.77 -2.75 13.91
C SER A 337 -3.19 -3.71 15.01
N ASN A 338 -3.14 -5.03 14.82
CA ASN A 338 -3.80 -5.98 15.73
C ASN A 338 -5.31 -5.69 15.94
N LEU A 339 -5.95 -4.93 15.03
CA LEU A 339 -7.33 -4.51 15.18
C LEU A 339 -8.31 -5.71 15.13
N VAL A 340 -9.28 -5.68 16.03
CA VAL A 340 -10.42 -6.60 16.12
C VAL A 340 -11.69 -5.74 15.92
N THR A 341 -12.55 -6.12 14.97
CA THR A 341 -13.69 -5.29 14.57
C THR A 341 -15.05 -5.97 14.72
N GLU A 342 -15.07 -7.24 15.10
CA GLU A 342 -16.25 -8.03 15.39
C GLU A 342 -17.17 -7.31 16.40
N LYS A 343 -18.50 -7.49 16.31
CA LYS A 343 -19.41 -6.83 17.27
C LYS A 343 -19.10 -7.27 18.69
N GLU A 344 -18.93 -8.57 18.92
CA GLU A 344 -18.74 -9.09 20.27
C GLU A 344 -17.32 -8.91 20.82
N LEU A 345 -16.35 -8.66 19.94
CA LEU A 345 -14.94 -8.50 20.30
C LEU A 345 -14.46 -7.19 19.68
N ASN A 346 -14.28 -6.16 20.49
CA ASN A 346 -13.74 -4.88 20.06
C ASN A 346 -12.56 -4.54 20.95
N ASN A 347 -11.45 -4.13 20.34
CA ASN A 347 -10.26 -3.73 21.07
C ASN A 347 -9.88 -2.25 20.86
N HIS A 348 -10.63 -1.49 20.05
CA HIS A 348 -10.31 -0.10 19.74
C HIS A 348 -10.72 0.84 20.88
N TYR A 349 -9.85 1.79 21.25
CA TYR A 349 -10.12 2.68 22.40
C TYR A 349 -11.21 3.73 22.14
N LEU A 350 -11.36 4.16 20.88
CA LEU A 350 -12.23 5.29 20.53
C LEU A 350 -13.52 4.88 19.81
N ILE A 351 -13.60 3.65 19.31
CA ILE A 351 -14.70 3.20 18.45
C ILE A 351 -15.30 1.97 19.10
N ASP A 352 -16.62 1.97 19.30
CA ASP A 352 -17.38 0.82 19.75
C ASP A 352 -18.07 0.16 18.56
N THR A 353 -17.56 -0.99 18.11
CA THR A 353 -18.13 -1.73 16.95
C THR A 353 -19.50 -2.31 17.26
N LYS A 354 -19.88 -2.48 18.53
CA LYS A 354 -21.26 -2.85 18.90
C LYS A 354 -22.26 -1.79 18.46
N LYS A 355 -21.87 -0.51 18.53
CA LYS A 355 -22.73 0.64 18.22
C LYS A 355 -22.57 1.17 16.81
N THR A 356 -21.42 0.94 16.17
CA THR A 356 -21.09 1.54 14.86
C THR A 356 -21.33 0.63 13.68
N LYS A 357 -21.44 -0.69 13.88
CA LYS A 357 -21.70 -1.63 12.79
C LYS A 357 -23.11 -1.49 12.22
N LEU A 358 -23.16 -1.09 10.95
CA LEU A 358 -24.38 -1.00 10.14
C LEU A 358 -24.65 -2.33 9.40
N PHE A 359 -23.62 -3.12 9.14
CA PHE A 359 -23.70 -4.38 8.40
C PHE A 359 -23.09 -5.55 9.20
N ASP A 360 -23.74 -6.71 9.15
CA ASP A 360 -23.36 -7.92 9.90
C ASP A 360 -22.59 -8.94 9.07
N PHE A 361 -21.99 -8.53 7.96
CA PHE A 361 -21.23 -9.44 7.09
C PHE A 361 -20.08 -10.14 7.82
N GLU A 362 -19.48 -9.50 8.82
CA GLU A 362 -18.38 -10.06 9.61
C GLU A 362 -18.88 -11.04 10.70
N GLU A 363 -20.14 -10.90 11.14
CA GLU A 363 -20.72 -11.71 12.24
C GLU A 363 -21.30 -13.04 11.76
N ASP A 364 -21.76 -13.10 10.50
CA ASP A 364 -22.10 -14.36 9.86
C ASP A 364 -20.82 -15.05 9.39
N TYR A 365 -20.26 -15.95 10.20
CA TYR A 365 -19.01 -16.66 9.91
C TYR A 365 -19.14 -18.18 9.96
N VAL A 366 -18.21 -18.86 9.30
CA VAL A 366 -17.91 -20.29 9.50
C VAL A 366 -16.71 -20.45 10.43
N TYR A 367 -16.73 -21.43 11.33
CA TYR A 367 -15.56 -21.83 12.10
C TYR A 367 -14.91 -23.04 11.45
N ILE A 368 -13.66 -22.91 11.02
CA ILE A 368 -12.94 -24.00 10.33
C ILE A 368 -12.26 -24.88 11.38
N ILE A 369 -12.72 -26.12 11.50
CA ILE A 369 -12.09 -27.13 12.37
C ILE A 369 -10.81 -27.62 11.68
N SER A 370 -10.94 -28.02 10.41
CA SER A 370 -9.82 -28.47 9.59
C SER A 370 -10.12 -28.25 8.12
N MET A 371 -9.12 -27.81 7.36
CA MET A 371 -9.19 -27.66 5.91
C MET A 371 -7.89 -28.11 5.27
N ASN A 372 -7.97 -29.13 4.42
CA ASN A 372 -6.85 -29.54 3.61
C ASN A 372 -6.95 -28.90 2.22
N ASN A 373 -6.30 -27.74 2.06
CA ASN A 373 -6.19 -27.06 0.78
C ASN A 373 -4.71 -27.02 0.33
N PRO A 374 -4.26 -28.00 -0.48
CA PRO A 374 -2.85 -28.07 -0.89
C PRO A 374 -2.42 -26.92 -1.81
N PHE A 375 -3.36 -26.12 -2.29
CA PHE A 375 -3.11 -25.03 -3.23
C PHE A 375 -2.90 -23.67 -2.56
N VAL A 376 -3.20 -23.57 -1.27
CA VAL A 376 -3.18 -22.31 -0.53
C VAL A 376 -2.23 -22.48 0.65
N ARG A 377 -1.25 -21.57 0.77
CA ARG A 377 -0.30 -21.56 1.90
C ARG A 377 -0.93 -21.07 3.20
N GLU A 378 -2.04 -20.34 3.09
CA GLU A 378 -2.73 -19.80 4.25
C GLU A 378 -3.42 -20.90 5.05
N LYS A 379 -3.13 -20.95 6.36
CA LYS A 379 -3.79 -21.85 7.31
C LYS A 379 -5.09 -21.22 7.80
N TYR A 380 -6.18 -21.98 7.68
CA TYR A 380 -7.52 -21.60 8.15
C TYR A 380 -7.99 -22.38 9.39
N ASP A 381 -7.33 -23.50 9.72
CA ASP A 381 -7.70 -24.32 10.88
C ASP A 381 -7.70 -23.51 12.18
N GLY A 382 -8.77 -23.61 12.95
CA GLY A 382 -8.95 -22.90 14.21
C GLY A 382 -9.37 -21.43 14.07
N TYR A 383 -9.56 -20.93 12.84
CA TYR A 383 -10.05 -19.57 12.58
C TYR A 383 -11.53 -19.56 12.21
N LYS A 384 -12.15 -18.40 12.44
CA LYS A 384 -13.45 -18.05 11.88
C LYS A 384 -13.25 -17.29 10.56
N ILE A 385 -14.15 -17.45 9.60
CA ILE A 385 -14.12 -16.72 8.32
C ILE A 385 -15.53 -16.21 8.03
N PRO A 386 -15.74 -14.90 7.80
CA PRO A 386 -17.01 -14.38 7.34
C PRO A 386 -17.55 -15.16 6.14
N VAL A 387 -18.83 -15.54 6.15
CA VAL A 387 -19.45 -16.38 5.11
C VAL A 387 -19.34 -15.74 3.74
N ALA A 388 -19.44 -14.40 3.67
CA ALA A 388 -19.23 -13.66 2.42
C ALA A 388 -17.82 -13.90 1.84
N GLU A 389 -16.80 -13.86 2.70
CA GLU A 389 -15.40 -14.14 2.34
C GLU A 389 -15.20 -15.62 2.00
N PHE A 390 -15.71 -16.51 2.84
CA PHE A 390 -15.60 -17.95 2.65
C PHE A 390 -16.22 -18.40 1.32
N ARG A 391 -17.43 -17.93 1.00
CA ARG A 391 -18.08 -18.23 -0.29
C ARG A 391 -17.30 -17.67 -1.48
N PHE A 392 -16.72 -16.47 -1.35
CA PHE A 392 -15.83 -15.93 -2.38
C PHE A 392 -14.62 -16.83 -2.60
N LEU A 393 -13.94 -17.25 -1.53
CA LEU A 393 -12.76 -18.12 -1.60
C LEU A 393 -13.11 -19.49 -2.20
N VAL A 394 -14.18 -20.15 -1.76
CA VAL A 394 -14.61 -21.45 -2.29
C VAL A 394 -14.97 -21.34 -3.77
N ASN A 395 -15.70 -20.30 -4.18
CA ASN A 395 -16.01 -20.07 -5.59
C ASN A 395 -14.75 -19.88 -6.44
N TYR A 396 -13.77 -19.13 -5.91
CA TYR A 396 -12.49 -18.92 -6.56
C TYR A 396 -11.69 -20.22 -6.69
N TRP A 397 -11.56 -20.99 -5.62
CA TRP A 397 -10.86 -22.27 -5.62
C TRP A 397 -11.52 -23.28 -6.56
N ALA A 398 -12.85 -23.37 -6.56
CA ALA A 398 -13.60 -24.26 -7.44
C ALA A 398 -13.43 -23.95 -8.93
N LYS A 399 -13.12 -22.70 -9.29
CA LYS A 399 -12.84 -22.30 -10.69
C LYS A 399 -11.39 -22.48 -11.09
N LYS A 400 -10.48 -22.45 -10.12
CA LYS A 400 -9.03 -22.39 -10.37
C LYS A 400 -8.32 -23.73 -10.18
N PHE A 401 -8.86 -24.60 -9.34
CA PHE A 401 -8.22 -25.85 -8.95
C PHE A 401 -9.14 -27.03 -9.21
N ASP A 402 -8.56 -28.11 -9.72
CA ASP A 402 -9.30 -29.31 -10.14
C ASP A 402 -9.31 -30.44 -9.10
N LYS A 403 -8.52 -30.36 -8.01
CA LYS A 403 -8.52 -31.38 -6.94
C LYS A 403 -9.45 -31.04 -5.77
N PRO A 404 -10.00 -32.07 -5.09
CA PRO A 404 -10.92 -31.87 -3.97
C PRO A 404 -10.28 -31.13 -2.80
N ILE A 405 -11.10 -30.36 -2.09
CA ILE A 405 -10.69 -29.61 -0.89
C ILE A 405 -11.50 -30.14 0.29
N ALA A 406 -10.93 -31.08 1.04
CA ALA A 406 -11.59 -31.64 2.21
C ALA A 406 -11.68 -30.60 3.33
N CYS A 407 -12.86 -30.43 3.94
CA CYS A 407 -13.09 -29.42 4.97
C CYS A 407 -14.12 -29.87 6.01
N LYS A 408 -13.77 -29.69 7.29
CA LYS A 408 -14.68 -29.78 8.43
C LYS A 408 -14.88 -28.39 9.01
N LEU A 409 -16.12 -27.98 9.16
CA LEU A 409 -16.47 -26.65 9.66
C LEU A 409 -17.73 -26.66 10.52
N ILE A 410 -17.92 -25.61 11.31
CA ILE A 410 -19.15 -25.33 12.04
C ILE A 410 -19.79 -24.08 11.44
N TYR A 411 -21.08 -24.17 11.11
CA TYR A 411 -21.87 -23.05 10.65
C TYR A 411 -23.25 -23.08 11.33
N LYS A 412 -23.64 -21.96 11.95
CA LYS A 412 -24.90 -21.84 12.71
C LYS A 412 -25.12 -22.99 13.72
N GLY A 413 -24.07 -23.34 14.45
CA GLY A 413 -24.09 -24.39 15.48
C GLY A 413 -24.10 -25.84 14.93
N LYS A 414 -24.18 -26.03 13.61
CA LYS A 414 -24.14 -27.36 12.99
C LYS A 414 -22.74 -27.64 12.43
N GLN A 415 -22.25 -28.85 12.65
CA GLN A 415 -21.01 -29.33 12.06
C GLN A 415 -21.27 -29.89 10.66
N TYR A 416 -20.43 -29.51 9.71
CA TYR A 416 -20.44 -30.00 8.33
C TYR A 416 -19.10 -30.67 8.02
N ASN A 417 -19.16 -31.77 7.27
CA ASN A 417 -18.00 -32.47 6.76
C ASN A 417 -18.13 -32.60 5.24
N PHE A 418 -17.19 -32.00 4.51
CA PHE A 418 -17.15 -32.02 3.05
C PHE A 418 -15.89 -32.76 2.61
N ASP A 419 -16.07 -33.83 1.82
CA ASP A 419 -14.94 -34.47 1.13
C ASP A 419 -14.39 -33.56 0.03
N ASP A 420 -15.27 -32.77 -0.59
CA ASP A 420 -14.90 -31.70 -1.49
C ASP A 420 -15.75 -30.45 -1.27
N LEU A 421 -15.18 -29.44 -0.63
CA LEU A 421 -15.83 -28.16 -0.38
C LEU A 421 -16.28 -27.46 -1.68
N ARG A 422 -15.67 -27.78 -2.82
CA ARG A 422 -16.02 -27.21 -4.14
C ARG A 422 -17.39 -27.68 -4.64
N THR A 423 -17.95 -28.77 -4.13
CA THR A 423 -19.30 -29.23 -4.50
C THR A 423 -20.37 -28.77 -3.50
N SER A 424 -19.95 -28.16 -2.39
CA SER A 424 -20.86 -27.67 -1.35
C SER A 424 -21.68 -26.44 -1.77
N GLU A 425 -22.72 -26.14 -0.99
CA GLU A 425 -23.50 -24.90 -1.13
C GLU A 425 -22.67 -23.62 -0.95
N PHE A 426 -21.50 -23.69 -0.29
CA PHE A 426 -20.61 -22.56 -0.09
C PHE A 426 -19.89 -22.13 -1.38
N LYS A 427 -19.90 -22.94 -2.45
CA LYS A 427 -19.42 -22.51 -3.78
C LYS A 427 -20.28 -21.39 -4.38
N ASN A 428 -21.53 -21.26 -3.96
CA ASN A 428 -22.44 -20.24 -4.47
C ASN A 428 -22.12 -18.88 -3.85
N SER A 429 -21.40 -18.05 -4.61
CA SER A 429 -20.98 -16.70 -4.22
C SER A 429 -21.76 -15.63 -4.97
N LYS A 430 -22.21 -14.60 -4.24
CA LYS A 430 -22.89 -13.44 -4.85
C LYS A 430 -21.85 -12.55 -5.52
N LYS A 431 -22.17 -11.95 -6.67
CA LYS A 431 -21.24 -11.10 -7.44
C LYS A 431 -20.59 -10.00 -6.59
N TYR A 432 -21.35 -9.41 -5.66
CA TYR A 432 -20.85 -8.32 -4.83
C TYR A 432 -19.92 -8.76 -3.68
N TYR A 433 -19.81 -10.06 -3.35
CA TYR A 433 -18.86 -10.54 -2.35
C TYR A 433 -17.40 -10.30 -2.75
N LYS A 434 -17.13 -10.11 -4.05
CA LYS A 434 -15.82 -9.64 -4.52
C LYS A 434 -15.42 -8.31 -3.88
N TYR A 435 -16.38 -7.42 -3.56
CA TYR A 435 -16.12 -6.09 -3.01
C TYR A 435 -16.01 -6.07 -1.48
N LEU A 436 -16.45 -7.13 -0.81
CA LEU A 436 -16.28 -7.34 0.62
C LEU A 436 -14.93 -8.04 0.83
N ASN A 437 -13.98 -7.41 1.52
CA ASN A 437 -12.65 -8.01 1.74
C ASN A 437 -12.42 -8.15 3.24
N PHE A 438 -12.52 -9.38 3.74
CA PHE A 438 -12.34 -9.68 5.16
C PHE A 438 -11.11 -10.57 5.39
N ARG A 439 -10.44 -10.34 6.51
CA ARG A 439 -9.45 -11.25 7.08
C ARG A 439 -10.19 -12.38 7.80
N LYS A 440 -9.50 -13.50 7.97
CA LYS A 440 -9.90 -14.50 8.96
C LYS A 440 -9.91 -13.89 10.37
N ILE A 441 -10.70 -14.46 11.25
CA ILE A 441 -10.97 -13.98 12.61
C ILE A 441 -10.36 -14.98 13.58
N GLN A 442 -9.53 -14.48 14.50
CA GLN A 442 -8.90 -15.30 15.53
C GLN A 442 -9.93 -15.66 16.61
N THR A 443 -9.86 -16.89 17.13
CA THR A 443 -10.79 -17.37 18.17
C THR A 443 -10.28 -17.15 19.59
N LYS A 444 -9.00 -16.81 19.75
CA LYS A 444 -8.34 -16.55 21.03
C LYS A 444 -7.93 -15.09 21.13
N SER A 445 -7.99 -14.53 22.34
CA SER A 445 -7.41 -13.23 22.68
C SER A 445 -6.04 -13.46 23.34
N PRO A 446 -5.07 -12.54 23.18
CA PRO A 446 -5.10 -11.30 22.39
C PRO A 446 -4.92 -11.54 20.88
N ASN A 447 -5.34 -10.60 20.02
CA ASN A 447 -5.24 -10.75 18.56
C ASN A 447 -3.78 -10.61 18.10
N GLU A 448 -3.25 -11.67 17.49
CA GLU A 448 -1.85 -11.72 17.05
C GLU A 448 -1.62 -10.88 15.78
N CYS A 449 -0.35 -10.53 15.54
CA CYS A 449 0.01 -9.98 14.25
C CYS A 449 -0.02 -11.09 13.19
N ARG A 450 -0.62 -10.78 12.03
CA ARG A 450 -0.96 -11.78 11.02
C ARG A 450 -0.63 -11.30 9.60
N TRP A 451 0.38 -10.44 9.47
CA TRP A 451 0.69 -9.71 8.24
C TRP A 451 1.88 -10.24 7.46
#